data_AF-A0A258UYX0-F1
#
_entry.id   AF-A0A258UYX0-F1
#
_cell.length_a   1.000
_cell.length_b   1.000
_cell.length_c   1.000
_cell.angle_alpha   90.00
_cell.angle_beta   90.00
_cell.angle_gamma   90.00
#
_symmetry.space_group_name_H-M   'P 1'
#
loop_
_entity.id
_entity.type
_entity.pdbx_description
1 polymer ?
#
loop_
_entity_poly.entity_id
_entity_poly.type
_entity_poly.pdbx_seq_one_letter_code
_entity_poly.pdbx_strand_id
1 'polypeptide(L)'
;MIEGLVQLFLWQGLGELASKFLLPSIPGPVLGLILLVVYLVMKGEVNPQLEQVADHFRQHLGLLFVPASVGVLLFLPELKTHALAVSTALLVSVVLTI
;
A
#
# COMPACT_ATOMS: atom_id res chain seq x y z
N MET A 1 -8.82 15.83 11.62
CA MET A 1 -8.05 15.83 10.36
C MET A 1 -6.56 16.15 10.51
N ILE A 2 -6.13 17.32 11.02
CA ILE A 2 -4.70 17.67 11.11
C ILE A 2 -3.93 16.67 11.98
N GLU A 3 -4.44 16.33 13.16
CA GLU A 3 -3.80 15.36 14.06
C GLU A 3 -3.63 13.97 13.40
N GLY A 4 -4.65 13.49 12.68
CA GLY A 4 -4.57 12.23 11.94
C GLY A 4 -3.54 12.26 10.81
N LEU A 5 -3.45 13.37 10.08
CA LEU A 5 -2.41 13.57 9.05
C LEU A 5 -1.01 13.63 9.65
N VAL A 6 -0.83 14.36 10.74
CA VAL A 6 0.45 14.44 11.46
C VAL A 6 0.88 13.06 11.93
N GLN A 7 -0.04 12.27 12.49
CA GLN A 7 0.23 10.89 12.88
C GLN A 7 0.66 10.05 11.66
N LEU A 8 -0.07 10.11 10.54
CA LEU A 8 0.30 9.40 9.31
C LEU A 8 1.70 9.79 8.81
N PHE A 9 1.98 11.09 8.70
CA PHE A 9 3.27 11.58 8.25
C PHE A 9 4.41 11.25 9.21
N LEU A 10 4.15 11.19 10.52
CA LEU A 10 5.13 10.78 11.51
C LEU A 10 5.54 9.32 11.31
N TRP A 11 4.57 8.42 11.18
CA TRP A 11 4.85 7.01 10.89
C TRP A 11 5.48 6.81 9.52
N GLN A 12 5.04 7.56 8.51
CA GLN A 12 5.66 7.55 7.18
C GLN A 12 7.12 8.03 7.22
N GLY A 13 7.42 9.09 7.97
CA GLY A 13 8.78 9.60 8.15
C GLY A 13 9.68 8.59 8.88
N LEU A 14 9.16 7.92 9.91
CA LEU A 14 9.85 6.82 10.57
C LEU A 14 10.12 5.64 9.62
N GLY A 15 9.14 5.29 8.80
CA GLY A 15 9.29 4.27 7.76
C GLY A 15 10.32 4.64 6.70
N GLU A 16 10.39 5.90 6.29
CA GLU A 16 11.39 6.42 5.35
C GLU A 16 12.80 6.36 5.93
N LEU A 17 12.96 6.73 7.21
CA LEU A 17 14.23 6.55 7.91
C LEU A 17 14.61 5.06 7.98
N ALA A 18 13.68 4.18 8.34
CA ALA A 18 13.92 2.75 8.39
C ALA A 18 14.27 2.17 7.01
N SER A 19 13.63 2.63 5.94
CA SER A 19 13.94 2.26 4.57
C SER A 19 15.39 2.63 4.24
N LYS A 20 15.79 3.87 4.52
CA LYS A 20 17.15 4.34 4.20
C LYS A 20 18.25 3.62 4.97
N PHE A 21 18.03 3.24 6.24
CA PHE A 21 19.09 2.70 7.10
C PHE A 21 19.06 1.18 7.28
N LEU A 22 17.88 0.55 7.33
CA LEU A 22 17.74 -0.89 7.61
C LEU A 22 17.35 -1.71 6.38
N LEU A 23 16.41 -1.22 5.58
CA LEU A 23 15.75 -2.01 4.52
C LEU A 23 15.58 -1.19 3.23
N PRO A 24 16.68 -0.87 2.51
CA PRO A 24 16.65 0.03 1.35
C PRO A 24 15.87 -0.53 0.15
N SER A 25 15.64 -1.85 0.11
CA SER A 25 14.82 -2.48 -0.92
C SER A 25 13.31 -2.25 -0.75
N ILE A 26 12.86 -1.87 0.46
CA ILE A 26 11.44 -1.68 0.77
C ILE A 26 11.12 -0.18 0.78
N PRO A 27 10.10 0.29 0.06
CA PRO A 27 9.70 1.70 0.08
C PRO A 27 9.33 2.18 1.49
N GLY A 28 9.81 3.36 1.88
CA GLY A 28 9.50 3.99 3.17
C GLY A 28 8.01 4.05 3.53
N PRO A 29 7.10 4.40 2.59
CA PRO A 29 5.66 4.40 2.87
C PRO A 29 5.11 3.04 3.30
N VAL A 30 5.63 1.94 2.76
CA VAL A 30 5.20 0.58 3.11
C VAL A 30 5.66 0.24 4.52
N LEU A 31 6.92 0.56 4.87
CA LEU A 31 7.44 0.36 6.21
C LEU A 31 6.69 1.22 7.24
N GLY A 32 6.40 2.47 6.92
CA GLY A 32 5.63 3.36 7.79
C GLY A 32 4.23 2.83 8.08
N LEU A 33 3.57 2.26 7.06
CA LEU A 33 2.27 1.60 7.23
C LEU A 33 2.37 0.38 8.15
N ILE A 34 3.38 -0.49 7.97
CA ILE A 34 3.59 -1.66 8.83
C ILE A 34 3.80 -1.23 10.29
N LEU A 35 4.65 -0.22 10.52
CA LEU A 35 4.89 0.33 11.87
C LEU A 35 3.62 0.88 12.51
N LEU A 36 2.84 1.65 11.74
CA LEU A 36 1.55 2.18 12.20
C LEU A 36 0.57 1.06 12.57
N VAL A 37 0.47 0.01 11.73
CA VAL A 37 -0.42 -1.14 12.01
C VAL A 37 0.02 -1.86 13.28
N VAL A 38 1.31 -2.15 13.45
CA VAL A 38 1.83 -2.77 14.67
C VAL A 38 1.50 -1.92 15.90
N TYR A 39 1.69 -0.60 15.81
CA TYR A 39 1.33 0.32 16.88
C TYR A 39 -0.17 0.30 17.20
N LEU A 40 -1.04 0.34 16.19
CA LEU A 40 -2.49 0.32 16.39
C LEU A 40 -2.99 -1.01 16.97
N VAL A 41 -2.41 -2.14 16.54
CA VAL A 41 -2.70 -3.47 17.10
C VAL A 41 -2.31 -3.53 18.58
N MET A 42 -1.14 -3.01 18.95
CA MET A 42 -0.71 -2.91 20.35
C MET A 42 -1.59 -1.96 21.17
N LYS A 43 -2.04 -0.86 20.57
CA LYS A 43 -2.89 0.13 21.21
C LYS A 43 -4.33 -0.38 21.41
N GLY A 44 -4.82 -1.23 20.51
CA GLY A 44 -6.18 -1.80 20.55
C GLY A 44 -7.30 -0.82 20.16
N GLU A 45 -6.95 0.42 19.81
CA GLU A 45 -7.90 1.47 19.44
C GLU A 45 -7.37 2.31 18.27
N VAL A 46 -8.27 2.78 17.42
CA VAL A 46 -7.97 3.71 16.32
C VAL A 46 -8.45 5.10 16.73
N ASN A 47 -7.59 6.10 16.56
CA ASN A 47 -7.98 7.48 16.84
C ASN A 47 -9.05 7.93 15.82
N PRO A 48 -10.19 8.50 16.25
CA PRO A 48 -11.25 8.99 15.34
C PRO A 48 -10.75 9.99 14.30
N GLN A 49 -9.70 10.76 14.59
CA GLN A 49 -9.12 11.70 13.62
C GLN A 49 -8.29 11.00 12.55
N LEU A 50 -7.67 9.86 12.88
CA LEU A 50 -6.95 9.01 11.93
C LEU A 50 -7.94 8.27 11.02
N GLU A 51 -9.03 7.76 11.61
CA GLU A 51 -10.14 7.15 10.87
C GLU A 51 -10.75 8.12 9.86
N GLN A 52 -11.04 9.36 10.29
CA GLN A 52 -11.57 10.40 9.40
C GLN A 52 -10.65 10.69 8.20
N VAL A 53 -9.33 10.69 8.42
CA VAL A 53 -8.36 10.89 7.32
C VAL A 53 -8.33 9.68 6.41
N ALA A 54 -8.30 8.47 6.97
CA ALA A 54 -8.34 7.22 6.21
C ALA A 54 -9.60 7.13 5.32
N ASP A 55 -10.76 7.49 5.84
CA ASP A 55 -12.01 7.52 5.08
C ASP A 55 -11.97 8.53 3.93
N HIS A 56 -11.42 9.72 4.17
CA HIS A 56 -11.27 10.72 3.12
C HIS A 56 -10.34 10.22 1.99
N PHE A 57 -9.22 9.57 2.32
CA PHE A 57 -8.36 8.94 1.31
C PHE A 57 -9.07 7.78 0.61
N ARG A 58 -9.81 6.95 1.35
CA ARG A 58 -10.57 5.82 0.82
C ARG A 58 -11.56 6.25 -0.25
N GLN A 59 -12.27 7.35 -0.04
CA GLN A 59 -13.21 7.92 -1.02
C GLN A 59 -12.54 8.29 -2.35
N HIS A 60 -11.24 8.60 -2.32
CA HIS A 60 -10.46 9.01 -3.49
C HIS A 60 -9.44 7.95 -3.94
N LEU A 61 -9.40 6.76 -3.31
CA LEU A 61 -8.46 5.69 -3.65
C LEU A 61 -8.55 5.27 -5.12
N GLY A 62 -9.72 5.37 -5.73
CA GLY A 62 -9.90 5.12 -7.17
C GLY A 62 -8.91 5.92 -8.03
N LEU A 63 -8.63 7.17 -7.67
CA LEU A 63 -7.63 8.01 -8.36
C LEU A 63 -6.20 7.51 -8.14
N LEU A 64 -5.91 6.97 -6.95
CA LEU A 64 -4.58 6.41 -6.62
C LEU A 64 -4.31 5.08 -7.34
N PHE A 65 -5.36 4.37 -7.77
CA PHE A 65 -5.23 3.17 -8.62
C PHE A 65 -5.04 3.50 -10.11
N VAL A 66 -5.32 4.73 -10.55
CA VAL A 66 -5.16 5.12 -11.97
C VAL A 66 -3.71 4.95 -12.43
N PRO A 67 -2.67 5.45 -11.73
CA PRO A 67 -1.27 5.28 -12.17
C PRO A 67 -0.86 3.81 -12.31
N ALA A 68 -1.26 2.96 -11.35
CA ALA A 68 -1.00 1.52 -11.41
C ALA A 68 -1.73 0.86 -12.60
N SER A 69 -2.97 1.25 -12.86
CA SER A 69 -3.78 0.71 -13.96
C SER A 69 -3.25 1.15 -15.33
N VAL A 70 -2.82 2.41 -15.45
CA VAL A 70 -2.19 2.94 -16.68
C VAL A 70 -0.91 2.18 -17.00
N GLY A 71 -0.11 1.80 -15.99
CA GLY A 71 1.06 0.95 -16.18
C GLY A 71 0.74 -0.37 -16.89
N VAL A 72 -0.35 -1.05 -16.50
CA VAL A 72 -0.80 -2.30 -17.14
C VAL A 72 -1.24 -2.06 -18.59
N LEU A 73 -1.95 -0.95 -18.84
CA LEU A 73 -2.40 -0.58 -20.19
C LEU A 73 -1.24 -0.30 -21.15
N LEU A 74 -0.10 0.20 -20.67
CA LEU A 74 1.09 0.41 -21.49
C LEU A 74 1.69 -0.89 -22.03
N PHE A 75 1.60 -1.99 -21.25
CA PHE A 75 2.12 -3.31 -21.62
C PHE A 75 1.02 -4.25 -22.12
N LEU A 76 -0.15 -3.73 -22.50
CA LEU A 76 -1.28 -4.54 -22.94
C LEU A 76 -0.96 -5.45 -24.13
N PRO A 77 -0.13 -5.06 -25.13
CA PRO A 77 0.29 -5.96 -26.21
C PRO A 77 1.11 -7.16 -25.71
N GLU A 78 2.17 -6.95 -24.94
CA GLU A 78 2.94 -8.01 -24.28
C GLU A 78 2.06 -8.91 -23.41
N LEU A 79 1.14 -8.31 -22.66
CA LEU A 79 0.24 -9.04 -21.77
C LEU A 79 -0.71 -9.95 -22.55
N LYS A 80 -1.17 -9.54 -23.75
CA LYS A 80 -1.97 -10.37 -24.64
C LYS A 80 -1.18 -11.56 -25.17
N THR A 81 0.07 -11.34 -25.58
CA THR A 81 0.97 -12.40 -26.06
C THR A 81 1.21 -13.47 -24.99
N HIS A 82 1.33 -13.06 -23.73
CA HIS A 82 1.59 -13.96 -22.59
C HIS A 82 0.36 -14.24 -21.73
N ALA A 83 -0.85 -13.96 -22.23
CA ALA A 83 -2.07 -14.00 -21.43
C ALA A 83 -2.28 -15.37 -20.75
N LEU A 84 -2.07 -16.47 -21.48
CA LEU A 84 -2.20 -17.82 -20.91
C LEU A 84 -1.19 -18.08 -19.79
N ALA A 85 0.06 -17.70 -19.97
CA ALA A 85 1.11 -17.90 -18.97
C ALA A 85 0.87 -17.04 -17.71
N VAL A 86 0.49 -15.77 -17.90
CA VAL A 86 0.19 -14.86 -16.78
C VAL A 86 -1.05 -15.32 -16.03
N SER A 87 -2.14 -15.66 -16.72
CA SER A 87 -3.37 -16.12 -16.07
C SER A 87 -3.16 -17.43 -15.30
N THR A 88 -2.44 -18.39 -15.86
CA THR A 88 -2.14 -19.65 -15.16
C THR A 88 -1.25 -19.42 -13.94
N ALA A 89 -0.19 -18.62 -14.07
CA ALA A 89 0.67 -18.27 -12.94
C ALA A 89 -0.10 -17.58 -11.80
N LEU A 90 -0.99 -16.64 -12.13
CA LEU A 90 -1.83 -15.94 -11.15
C LEU A 90 -2.81 -16.90 -10.44
N LEU A 91 -3.52 -17.73 -11.20
CA LEU A 91 -4.47 -18.69 -10.61
C LEU A 91 -3.77 -19.70 -9.70
N VAL A 92 -2.64 -20.26 -10.15
CA VAL A 92 -1.84 -21.20 -9.36
C VAL A 92 -1.31 -20.54 -8.09
N SER A 93 -0.83 -19.30 -8.18
CA SER A 93 -0.35 -18.52 -7.02
C SER A 93 -1.45 -18.32 -5.98
N VAL A 94 -2.66 -17.92 -6.40
CA VAL A 94 -3.80 -17.73 -5.50
C VAL A 94 -4.21 -19.04 -4.84
N VAL A 95 -4.30 -20.13 -5.61
CA VAL A 95 -4.68 -21.45 -5.08
C VAL A 95 -3.63 -22.00 -4.11
N LEU A 96 -2.35 -21.71 -4.31
CA LEU A 96 -1.28 -22.12 -3.39
C LEU A 96 -1.20 -21.27 -2.12
N THR A 97 -1.64 -20.00 -2.19
CA THR A 97 -1.59 -19.07 -1.06
C THR A 97 -2.75 -19.27 -0.08
N ILE A 98 -3.92 -19.68 -0.58
CA ILE A 98 -5.13 -19.99 0.20
C ILE A 98 -5.03 -21.40 0.78
#